data_AF-A0A496ULE3-F1
#
_entry.id   AF-A0A496ULE3-F1
#
_cell.length_a   1.000
_cell.length_b   1.000
_cell.length_c   1.000
_cell.angle_alpha   90.00
_cell.angle_beta   90.00
_cell.angle_gamma   90.00
#
_symmetry.space_group_name_H-M   'P 1'
#
loop_
_entity.id
_entity.type
_entity.pdbx_description
1 polymer ?
#
loop_
_entity_poly.entity_id
_entity_poly.type
_entity_poly.pdbx_seq_one_letter_code
_entity_poly.pdbx_strand_id
1 'polypeptide(L)'
;MIKGPEELETMKEAIDITRRGFLHALQALKPGMLEYEFEAELLYEFMKNGEKTPAFSAIVAGGNRATCLHYVENDKPLEEGTLLLLDFGARKDYYNSDITRTFPV
;
A
#
# COMPACT_ATOMS: atom_id res chain seq x y z
N MET A 1 8.48 -6.99 25.04
CA MET A 1 8.77 -7.62 23.73
C MET A 1 9.86 -6.81 23.05
N ILE A 2 11.00 -7.43 22.73
CA ILE A 2 12.17 -6.76 22.11
C ILE A 2 12.58 -7.62 20.91
N LYS A 3 12.76 -6.98 19.74
CA LYS A 3 13.20 -7.64 18.50
C LYS A 3 14.72 -7.76 18.50
N GLY A 4 15.24 -8.90 18.04
CA GLY A 4 16.66 -9.12 17.80
C GLY A 4 17.15 -8.43 16.52
N PRO A 5 18.48 -8.37 16.31
CA PRO A 5 19.07 -7.71 15.15
C PRO A 5 18.58 -8.26 13.80
N GLU A 6 18.48 -9.58 13.67
CA GLU A 6 18.01 -10.23 12.43
C GLU A 6 16.54 -9.89 12.13
N GLU A 7 15.68 -9.87 13.15
CA GLU A 7 14.28 -9.46 13.02
C GLU A 7 14.18 -8.02 12.51
N LEU A 8 15.05 -7.13 13.02
CA LEU A 8 15.10 -5.73 12.58
C LEU A 8 15.54 -5.59 11.13
N GLU A 9 16.49 -6.40 10.65
CA GLU A 9 16.88 -6.41 9.24
C GLU A 9 15.73 -6.90 8.35
N THR A 10 15.03 -7.98 8.74
CA THR A 10 13.84 -8.45 8.00
C THR A 10 12.72 -7.40 7.96
N MET A 11 12.49 -6.67 9.05
CA MET A 11 11.54 -5.56 9.08
C MET A 11 11.95 -4.42 8.12
N LYS A 12 13.24 -4.11 8.01
CA LYS A 12 13.73 -3.10 7.05
C LYS A 12 13.50 -3.55 5.61
N GLU A 13 13.72 -4.83 5.31
CA GLU A 13 13.42 -5.38 3.98
C GLU A 13 11.93 -5.26 3.64
N ALA A 14 11.02 -5.59 4.58
CA ALA A 14 9.58 -5.38 4.39
C ALA A 14 9.25 -3.91 4.09
N ILE A 15 9.85 -2.97 4.82
CA ILE A 15 9.68 -1.52 4.60
C ILE A 15 10.18 -1.12 3.21
N ASP A 16 11.31 -1.66 2.76
CA ASP A 16 11.88 -1.34 1.44
C ASP A 16 11.06 -1.92 0.28
N ILE A 17 10.45 -3.09 0.45
CA ILE A 17 9.48 -3.61 -0.53
C ILE A 17 8.26 -2.69 -0.60
N THR A 18 7.71 -2.28 0.55
CA THR A 18 6.57 -1.35 0.63
C THR A 18 6.88 -0.01 -0.03
N ARG A 19 8.06 0.55 0.24
CA ARG A 19 8.53 1.79 -0.40
C ARG A 19 8.59 1.67 -1.92
N ARG A 20 9.10 0.54 -2.44
CA ARG A 20 9.17 0.33 -3.90
C ARG A 20 7.79 0.19 -4.52
N GLY A 21 6.89 -0.56 -3.88
CA GLY A 21 5.49 -0.66 -4.33
C GLY A 21 4.82 0.71 -4.38
N PHE A 22 4.98 1.52 -3.33
CA PHE A 22 4.46 2.89 -3.31
C PHE A 22 4.96 3.74 -4.49
N LEU A 23 6.27 3.75 -4.72
CA LEU A 23 6.87 4.54 -5.79
C LEU A 23 6.45 4.05 -7.18
N HIS A 24 6.24 2.75 -7.35
CA HIS A 24 5.73 2.16 -8.58
C HIS A 24 4.27 2.56 -8.83
N ALA A 25 3.39 2.37 -7.85
CA ALA A 25 1.98 2.74 -7.97
C ALA A 25 1.79 4.25 -8.19
N LEU A 26 2.62 5.08 -7.55
CA LEU A 26 2.59 6.54 -7.74
C LEU A 26 2.91 6.95 -9.18
N GLN A 27 3.71 6.17 -9.93
CA GLN A 27 3.97 6.44 -11.35
C GLN A 27 2.79 6.09 -12.25
N ALA A 28 1.90 5.20 -11.81
CA ALA A 28 0.71 4.77 -12.54
C ALA A 28 -0.53 5.62 -12.22
N LEU A 29 -0.51 6.36 -11.11
CA LEU A 29 -1.61 7.19 -10.64
C LEU A 29 -2.09 8.18 -11.72
N LYS A 30 -3.39 8.18 -11.96
CA LYS A 30 -4.06 9.13 -12.83
C LYS A 30 -5.51 9.34 -12.35
N PRO A 31 -6.07 10.55 -12.50
CA PRO A 31 -7.49 10.76 -12.27
C PRO A 31 -8.36 9.81 -13.11
N GLY A 32 -9.44 9.31 -12.52
CA GLY A 32 -10.37 8.36 -13.12
C GLY A 32 -9.93 6.89 -13.04
N MET A 33 -8.72 6.59 -12.57
CA MET A 33 -8.31 5.22 -12.23
C MET A 33 -9.17 4.68 -11.09
N LEU A 34 -9.53 3.40 -11.13
CA LEU A 34 -10.23 2.75 -10.03
C LEU A 34 -9.25 2.43 -8.90
N GLU A 35 -9.73 2.53 -7.66
CA GLU A 35 -8.93 2.27 -6.45
C GLU A 35 -8.25 0.89 -6.50
N TYR A 36 -8.94 -0.17 -6.95
CA TYR A 36 -8.34 -1.50 -7.11
C TYR A 36 -7.30 -1.58 -8.22
N GLU A 37 -7.36 -0.72 -9.25
CA GLU A 37 -6.31 -0.67 -10.26
C GLU A 37 -5.02 -0.13 -9.61
N PHE A 38 -5.15 0.89 -8.75
CA PHE A 38 -4.02 1.40 -7.99
C PHE A 38 -3.48 0.38 -6.98
N GLU A 39 -4.38 -0.37 -6.33
CA GLU A 39 -4.00 -1.52 -5.48
C GLU A 39 -3.20 -2.57 -6.27
N ALA A 40 -3.60 -2.87 -7.51
CA ALA A 40 -2.94 -3.86 -8.35
C ALA A 40 -1.47 -3.49 -8.65
N GLU A 41 -1.16 -2.21 -8.83
CA GLU A 41 0.22 -1.73 -9.01
C GLU A 41 1.08 -2.01 -7.76
N LEU A 42 0.54 -1.80 -6.55
CA LEU A 42 1.24 -2.14 -5.31
C LEU A 42 1.52 -3.64 -5.22
N LEU A 43 0.48 -4.45 -5.45
CA LEU A 43 0.58 -5.90 -5.36
C LEU A 43 1.52 -6.47 -6.41
N TYR A 44 1.56 -5.91 -7.62
CA TYR A 44 2.49 -6.31 -8.66
C TYR A 44 3.95 -6.17 -8.20
N GLU A 45 4.33 -5.02 -7.64
CA GLU A 45 5.69 -4.81 -7.15
C GLU A 45 5.99 -5.65 -5.91
N PHE A 46 5.02 -5.92 -5.03
CA PHE A 46 5.20 -6.84 -3.90
C PHE A 46 5.51 -8.27 -4.40
N MET A 47 4.71 -8.77 -5.35
CA MET A 47 4.89 -10.10 -5.94
C MET A 47 6.24 -10.27 -6.64
N LYS A 48 6.69 -9.23 -7.35
CA LYS A 48 8.01 -9.21 -8.01
C LYS A 48 9.18 -9.37 -7.02
N ASN A 49 8.96 -9.03 -5.75
CA ASN A 49 9.92 -9.16 -4.66
C ASN A 49 9.80 -10.45 -3.86
N GLY A 50 9.03 -11.42 -4.37
CA GLY A 50 8.85 -12.74 -3.77
C GLY A 50 7.68 -12.84 -2.79
N GLU A 51 6.97 -11.73 -2.56
CA GLU A 51 5.93 -11.63 -1.54
C GLU A 51 4.55 -11.69 -2.17
N LYS A 52 3.95 -12.88 -2.11
CA LYS A 52 2.68 -13.17 -2.81
C LYS A 52 1.44 -12.62 -2.11
N THR A 53 1.56 -12.27 -0.84
CA THR A 53 0.46 -11.76 -0.02
C THR A 53 0.93 -10.54 0.74
N PRO A 54 0.19 -9.43 0.73
CA PRO A 54 0.51 -8.26 1.56
C PRO A 54 0.37 -8.59 3.05
N ALA A 55 0.81 -7.68 3.91
CA ALA A 55 0.68 -7.81 5.36
C ALA A 55 -0.80 -7.78 5.80
N PHE A 56 -1.62 -6.98 5.12
CA PHE A 56 -3.06 -6.81 5.32
C PHE A 56 -3.72 -6.33 4.01
N SER A 57 -5.05 -6.34 3.94
CA SER A 57 -5.79 -5.78 2.81
C SER A 57 -5.52 -4.29 2.70
N ALA A 58 -5.03 -3.82 1.55
CA ALA A 58 -4.72 -2.41 1.37
C ALA A 58 -5.99 -1.55 1.46
N ILE A 59 -5.85 -0.35 2.01
CA ILE A 59 -6.87 0.69 2.00
C ILE A 59 -6.48 1.66 0.90
N VAL A 60 -7.28 1.74 -0.17
CA VAL A 60 -7.10 2.71 -1.25
C VAL A 60 -8.35 3.58 -1.29
N ALA A 61 -8.35 4.67 -0.52
CA ALA A 61 -9.55 5.44 -0.23
C ALA A 61 -9.46 6.88 -0.75
N GLY A 62 -10.13 7.16 -1.87
CA GLY A 62 -10.26 8.51 -2.41
C GLY A 62 -11.32 9.37 -1.69
N GLY A 63 -11.05 10.66 -1.53
CA GLY A 63 -12.01 11.64 -1.03
C GLY A 63 -12.60 11.28 0.35
N ASN A 64 -13.93 11.33 0.46
CA ASN A 64 -14.63 11.07 1.73
C ASN A 64 -14.51 9.61 2.21
N ARG A 65 -14.12 8.66 1.34
CA ARG A 65 -13.99 7.23 1.70
C ARG A 65 -12.87 7.03 2.70
N ALA A 66 -11.87 7.91 2.70
CA ALA A 66 -10.80 7.98 3.70
C ALA A 66 -11.31 8.21 5.15
N THR A 67 -12.59 8.54 5.35
CA THR A 67 -13.21 8.64 6.69
C THR A 67 -13.72 7.31 7.22
N CYS A 68 -13.75 6.25 6.40
CA CYS A 68 -13.97 4.88 6.83
C CYS A 68 -12.61 4.22 7.12
N LEU A 69 -12.34 3.91 8.40
CA LEU A 69 -10.99 3.52 8.86
C LEU A 69 -10.47 2.21 8.25
N HIS A 70 -11.35 1.27 7.90
CA HIS A 70 -10.97 0.00 7.26
C HIS A 70 -11.71 -0.17 5.94
N TYR A 71 -11.68 0.88 5.10
CA TYR A 71 -12.21 0.84 3.74
C TYR A 71 -11.34 -0.09 2.87
N VAL A 72 -11.87 -1.24 2.49
CA VAL A 72 -11.15 -2.26 1.71
C VAL A 72 -11.92 -2.68 0.45
N GLU A 73 -13.06 -2.04 0.20
CA GLU A 73 -13.83 -2.26 -1.01
C GLU A 73 -13.04 -1.85 -2.25
N ASN A 74 -12.26 -0.76 -2.16
CA ASN A 74 -11.35 -0.26 -3.20
C ASN A 74 -11.98 -0.27 -4.61
N ASP A 75 -13.26 0.07 -4.71
CA ASP A 75 -14.06 -0.17 -5.92
C ASP A 75 -14.57 1.12 -6.57
N LYS A 76 -14.09 2.29 -6.12
CA LYS A 76 -14.52 3.59 -6.63
C LYS A 76 -13.44 4.26 -7.50
N PRO A 77 -13.84 5.18 -8.40
CA PRO A 77 -12.89 6.01 -9.12
C PRO A 77 -12.14 6.97 -8.20
N LEU A 78 -10.87 7.21 -8.51
CA LEU A 78 -10.04 8.26 -7.95
C LEU A 78 -10.37 9.58 -8.65
N GLU A 79 -10.98 10.51 -7.92
CA GLU A 79 -11.51 11.76 -8.46
C GLU A 79 -10.43 12.86 -8.49
N GLU A 80 -10.31 13.58 -9.61
CA GLU A 80 -9.39 14.71 -9.75
C GLU A 80 -9.64 15.77 -8.66
N GLY A 81 -8.57 16.27 -8.05
CA GLY A 81 -8.65 17.30 -7.00
C GLY A 81 -9.06 16.78 -5.62
N THR A 82 -9.22 15.46 -5.45
CA THR A 82 -9.40 14.82 -4.14
C THR A 82 -8.07 14.33 -3.57
N LEU A 83 -8.05 14.03 -2.27
CA LEU A 83 -6.96 13.31 -1.64
C LEU A 83 -7.21 11.81 -1.72
N LEU A 84 -6.15 11.04 -1.91
CA LEU A 84 -6.10 9.60 -1.74
C LEU A 84 -5.41 9.27 -0.42
N LEU A 85 -6.10 8.57 0.48
CA LEU A 85 -5.50 7.88 1.60
C LEU A 85 -5.13 6.47 1.17
N LEU A 86 -3.86 6.13 1.35
CA LEU A 86 -3.31 4.82 1.09
C LEU A 86 -2.77 4.22 2.38
N ASP A 87 -3.31 3.08 2.81
CA ASP A 87 -2.77 2.28 3.93
C ASP A 87 -2.38 0.89 3.43
N PHE A 88 -1.12 0.52 3.58
CA PHE A 88 -0.55 -0.61 2.84
C PHE A 88 0.74 -1.10 3.47
N GLY A 89 1.05 -2.36 3.20
CA GLY A 89 2.26 -2.99 3.73
C GLY A 89 2.58 -4.31 3.05
N ALA A 90 3.83 -4.46 2.64
CA ALA A 90 4.42 -5.74 2.29
C ALA A 90 4.76 -6.54 3.55
N ARG A 91 4.77 -7.86 3.38
CA ARG A 91 5.32 -8.81 4.34
C ARG A 91 6.70 -9.24 3.87
N LYS A 92 7.60 -9.64 4.79
CA LYS A 92 8.85 -10.32 4.50
C LYS A 92 9.14 -11.34 5.59
N ASP A 93 9.22 -12.63 5.25
CA ASP A 93 9.51 -13.72 6.20
C ASP A 93 8.70 -13.62 7.52
N TYR A 94 7.38 -13.38 7.38
CA TYR A 94 6.40 -13.17 8.45
C TYR A 94 6.48 -11.84 9.24
N TYR A 95 7.44 -10.97 8.94
CA TYR A 95 7.46 -9.59 9.43
C TYR A 95 6.67 -8.68 8.51
N ASN A 96 5.90 -7.78 9.10
CA ASN A 96 5.02 -6.88 8.38
C ASN A 96 5.59 -5.47 8.40
N SER A 97 5.51 -4.80 7.26
CA SER A 97 5.51 -3.34 7.24
C SER A 97 4.06 -2.85 7.25
N ASP A 98 3.88 -1.63 7.72
CA ASP A 98 2.57 -0.99 7.90
C ASP A 98 2.77 0.52 7.75
N ILE A 99 2.30 1.06 6.64
CA ILE A 99 2.60 2.44 6.22
C ILE A 99 1.34 3.07 5.65
N THR A 100 1.00 4.25 6.17
CA THR A 100 -0.03 5.11 5.60
C THR A 100 0.58 6.34 4.92
N ARG A 101 0.05 6.74 3.76
CA ARG A 101 0.33 8.02 3.09
C ARG A 101 -0.96 8.64 2.58
N THR A 102 -1.01 9.98 2.59
CA THR A 102 -2.11 10.73 1.99
C THR A 102 -1.54 11.77 1.04
N PHE A 103 -2.04 11.80 -0.19
CA PHE A 103 -1.52 12.63 -1.28
C PHE A 103 -2.65 12.94 -2.28
N PRO A 104 -2.53 14.02 -3.09
CA PRO A 104 -3.54 14.32 -4.10
C PRO A 104 -3.59 13.25 -5.20
N VAL A 105 -4.80 12.98 -5.70
CA VAL A 105 -5.04 12.23 -6.95
C VAL A 105 -4.58 13.02 -8.16
#